data_AF-A0A420M557-F1
#
_entry.id   AF-A0A420M557-F1
#
_cell.length_a   1.000
_cell.length_b   1.000
_cell.length_c   1.000
_cell.angle_alpha   90.00
_cell.angle_beta   90.00
_cell.angle_gamma   90.00
#
_symmetry.space_group_name_H-M   'P 1'
#
loop_
_entity.id
_entity.type
_entity.pdbx_description
1 polymer ?
#
loop_
_entity_poly.entity_id
_entity_poly.type
_entity_poly.pdbx_seq_one_letter_code
_entity_poly.pdbx_strand_id
1 'polypeptide(L)'
;IADWYYITSDNGWTDNHIAVEWLKEVYLPQTQPADESDARLIILDGHGSHVSDEWMATCFLNNVYCCYLPAHCSHGLQPLDNGVFNVSKAAYRKELQKLASLTDSAPVDKVNFIKAYAKAREVGMTKKNILSGWRVTGNWPISRRKALIHPEIQPDKKEATPGSDGHRDGQVDSDNTPKTSRHIRDMGKNKSPSTRRRYSVLSKGFEAQESKIASLSNRIASLEEEVGRLSRGKKRKAVPNPNKRFMTLAEAPVTGDTISEAKEATKEADAVEDVIEVGGMEEVESSNSEEEEL
;
A
#
# COMPACT_ATOMS: atom_id res chain seq x y z
N ILE A 1 -22.13 -12.76 -27.74
CA ILE A 1 -21.58 -11.84 -26.72
C ILE A 1 -21.77 -12.56 -25.40
N ALA A 2 -20.76 -12.67 -24.57
CA ALA A 2 -20.88 -13.39 -23.30
C ALA A 2 -21.88 -12.66 -22.39
N ASP A 3 -22.63 -13.42 -21.59
CA ASP A 3 -23.65 -12.90 -20.67
C ASP A 3 -22.97 -12.28 -19.44
N TRP A 4 -22.43 -11.07 -19.63
CA TRP A 4 -21.67 -10.35 -18.61
C TRP A 4 -22.51 -9.20 -18.08
N TYR A 5 -22.51 -9.09 -16.77
CA TYR A 5 -23.03 -7.91 -16.07
C TYR A 5 -21.98 -6.79 -16.16
N TYR A 6 -22.40 -5.58 -16.56
CA TYR A 6 -21.54 -4.41 -16.68
C TYR A 6 -22.10 -3.25 -15.89
N ILE A 7 -21.20 -2.52 -15.23
CA ILE A 7 -21.48 -1.28 -14.52
C ILE A 7 -20.26 -0.36 -14.64
N THR A 8 -20.47 0.95 -14.69
CA THR A 8 -19.42 1.95 -14.91
C THR A 8 -19.66 3.18 -14.03
N SER A 9 -18.58 3.86 -13.65
CA SER A 9 -18.59 5.21 -13.10
C SER A 9 -17.99 6.18 -14.11
N ASP A 10 -18.33 7.47 -13.99
CA ASP A 10 -17.83 8.52 -14.88
C ASP A 10 -16.31 8.68 -14.81
N ASN A 11 -15.73 8.48 -13.63
CA ASN A 11 -14.28 8.56 -13.39
C ASN A 11 -13.54 7.23 -13.67
N GLY A 12 -14.27 6.15 -13.98
CA GLY A 12 -13.71 4.82 -14.25
C GLY A 12 -13.21 4.04 -13.01
N TRP A 13 -13.38 4.57 -11.80
CA TRP A 13 -13.00 3.91 -10.55
C TRP A 13 -14.19 3.19 -9.91
N THR A 14 -13.93 2.08 -9.23
CA THR A 14 -14.94 1.40 -8.40
C THR A 14 -15.21 2.21 -7.13
N ASP A 15 -16.48 2.34 -6.78
CA ASP A 15 -16.97 3.01 -5.56
C ASP A 15 -17.85 2.06 -4.73
N ASN A 16 -18.45 2.61 -3.66
CA ASN A 16 -19.32 1.87 -2.75
C ASN A 16 -20.58 1.35 -3.49
N HIS A 17 -21.17 2.16 -4.36
CA HIS A 17 -22.38 1.82 -5.11
C HIS A 17 -22.12 0.63 -6.02
N ILE A 18 -21.07 0.70 -6.84
CA ILE A 18 -20.68 -0.37 -7.76
C ILE A 18 -20.40 -1.68 -7.02
N ALA A 19 -19.72 -1.60 -5.87
CA ALA A 19 -19.45 -2.79 -5.06
C ALA A 19 -20.75 -3.42 -4.54
N VAL A 20 -21.63 -2.64 -3.93
CA VAL A 20 -22.89 -3.14 -3.38
C VAL A 20 -23.81 -3.69 -4.49
N GLU A 21 -23.86 -3.05 -5.65
CA GLU A 21 -24.64 -3.55 -6.78
C GLU A 21 -24.07 -4.87 -7.31
N TRP A 22 -22.75 -4.99 -7.46
CA TRP A 22 -22.12 -6.28 -7.78
C TRP A 22 -22.45 -7.37 -6.76
N LEU A 23 -22.46 -7.03 -5.46
CA LEU A 23 -22.81 -7.98 -4.41
C LEU A 23 -24.25 -8.49 -4.57
N LYS A 24 -25.20 -7.59 -4.77
CA LYS A 24 -26.65 -7.89 -4.89
C LYS A 24 -27.01 -8.59 -6.19
N GLU A 25 -26.50 -8.09 -7.32
CA GLU A 25 -26.92 -8.53 -8.65
C GLU A 25 -26.09 -9.72 -9.19
N VAL A 26 -24.87 -9.91 -8.69
CA VAL A 26 -23.95 -10.94 -9.22
C VAL A 26 -23.57 -11.97 -8.15
N TYR A 27 -22.94 -11.54 -7.05
CA TYR A 27 -22.37 -12.48 -6.09
C TYR A 27 -23.45 -13.30 -5.36
N LEU A 28 -24.47 -12.65 -4.80
CA LEU A 28 -25.49 -13.33 -4.02
C LEU A 28 -26.30 -14.37 -4.84
N PRO A 29 -26.78 -14.05 -6.07
CA PRO A 29 -27.51 -15.02 -6.89
C PRO A 29 -26.61 -16.17 -7.37
N GLN A 30 -25.37 -15.89 -7.76
CA GLN A 30 -24.48 -16.92 -8.32
C GLN A 30 -23.84 -17.85 -7.28
N THR A 31 -23.91 -17.48 -6.00
CA THR A 31 -23.34 -18.26 -4.91
C THR A 31 -24.39 -18.83 -3.97
N GLN A 32 -25.67 -18.79 -4.33
CA GLN A 32 -26.74 -19.30 -3.47
C GLN A 32 -26.44 -20.74 -3.03
N PRO A 33 -26.42 -21.03 -1.72
CA PRO A 33 -26.15 -22.37 -1.23
C PRO A 33 -27.32 -23.30 -1.54
N ALA A 34 -27.07 -24.61 -1.56
CA ALA A 34 -28.12 -25.60 -1.73
C ALA A 34 -29.05 -25.69 -0.50
N ASP A 35 -28.49 -25.47 0.69
CA ASP A 35 -29.19 -25.32 1.96
C ASP A 35 -29.10 -23.86 2.41
N GLU A 36 -30.23 -23.20 2.66
CA GLU A 36 -30.27 -21.79 3.07
C GLU A 36 -29.57 -21.53 4.42
N SER A 37 -29.40 -22.57 5.24
CA SER A 37 -28.65 -22.49 6.50
C SER A 37 -27.14 -22.48 6.32
N ASP A 38 -26.62 -22.90 5.16
CA ASP A 38 -25.19 -22.92 4.89
C ASP A 38 -24.63 -21.51 4.75
N ALA A 39 -23.62 -21.22 5.57
CA ALA A 39 -22.91 -19.96 5.53
C ALA A 39 -21.91 -19.89 4.36
N ARG A 40 -21.76 -18.71 3.78
CA ARG A 40 -20.75 -18.42 2.76
C ARG A 40 -19.62 -17.59 3.36
N LEU A 41 -18.40 -17.76 2.86
CA LEU A 41 -17.25 -16.95 3.24
C LEU A 41 -16.75 -16.19 2.02
N ILE A 42 -16.65 -14.86 2.13
CA ILE A 42 -16.01 -14.01 1.12
C ILE A 42 -14.68 -13.45 1.68
N ILE A 43 -13.60 -13.63 0.92
CA ILE A 43 -12.26 -13.14 1.29
C ILE A 43 -11.95 -11.89 0.46
N LEU A 44 -11.73 -10.77 1.15
CA LEU A 44 -11.66 -9.44 0.55
C LEU A 44 -10.32 -8.79 0.87
N ASP A 45 -9.85 -7.95 -0.04
CA ASP A 45 -8.82 -6.96 0.31
C ASP A 45 -9.44 -5.82 1.14
N GLY A 46 -8.59 -4.95 1.68
CA GLY A 46 -9.03 -3.81 2.48
C GLY A 46 -9.48 -2.60 1.66
N HIS A 47 -9.96 -2.78 0.42
CA HIS A 47 -10.41 -1.66 -0.41
C HIS A 47 -11.61 -0.93 0.21
N GLY A 48 -11.64 0.40 0.10
CA GLY A 48 -12.65 1.26 0.75
C GLY A 48 -14.10 0.86 0.44
N SER A 49 -14.36 0.47 -0.82
CA SER A 49 -15.69 0.06 -1.26
C SER A 49 -16.20 -1.24 -0.63
N HIS A 50 -15.31 -2.11 -0.15
CA HIS A 50 -15.66 -3.38 0.48
C HIS A 50 -15.88 -3.23 2.00
N VAL A 51 -15.68 -2.05 2.58
CA VAL A 51 -15.76 -1.80 4.03
C VAL A 51 -16.82 -0.79 4.43
N SER A 52 -17.75 -0.48 3.52
CA SER A 52 -18.94 0.32 3.82
C SER A 52 -19.91 -0.46 4.73
N ASP A 53 -20.71 0.26 5.52
CA ASP A 53 -21.68 -0.37 6.42
C ASP A 53 -22.78 -1.09 5.62
N GLU A 54 -23.21 -0.54 4.49
CA GLU A 54 -24.19 -1.20 3.60
C GLU A 54 -23.65 -2.52 3.06
N TRP A 55 -22.38 -2.57 2.63
CA TRP A 55 -21.76 -3.82 2.18
C TRP A 55 -21.75 -4.87 3.30
N MET A 56 -21.24 -4.49 4.48
CA MET A 56 -21.15 -5.41 5.62
C MET A 56 -22.53 -5.91 6.06
N ALA A 57 -23.52 -5.01 6.14
CA ALA A 57 -24.89 -5.36 6.49
C ALA A 57 -25.53 -6.28 5.44
N THR A 58 -25.34 -5.99 4.15
CA THR A 58 -25.86 -6.83 3.05
C THR A 58 -25.27 -8.24 3.11
N CYS A 59 -23.96 -8.38 3.35
CA CYS A 59 -23.34 -9.69 3.55
C CYS A 59 -23.93 -10.44 4.75
N PHE A 60 -24.01 -9.78 5.91
CA PHE A 60 -24.50 -10.40 7.13
C PHE A 60 -25.95 -10.90 7.00
N LEU A 61 -26.85 -10.05 6.48
CA LEU A 61 -28.26 -10.39 6.26
C LEU A 61 -28.47 -11.56 5.29
N ASN A 62 -27.47 -11.87 4.46
CA ASN A 62 -27.50 -12.97 3.49
C ASN A 62 -26.64 -14.18 3.88
N ASN A 63 -26.29 -14.31 5.18
CA ASN A 63 -25.45 -15.39 5.70
C ASN A 63 -24.07 -15.51 4.99
N VAL A 64 -23.52 -14.35 4.61
CA VAL A 64 -22.17 -14.22 4.04
C VAL A 64 -21.25 -13.59 5.07
N TYR A 65 -20.22 -14.32 5.48
CA TYR A 65 -19.19 -13.85 6.38
C TYR A 65 -18.06 -13.18 5.60
N CYS A 66 -17.74 -11.94 5.97
CA CYS A 66 -16.61 -11.21 5.39
C CYS A 66 -15.31 -11.53 6.13
N CYS A 67 -14.27 -11.90 5.39
CA CYS A 67 -12.91 -12.05 5.88
C CYS A 67 -11.98 -11.09 5.13
N TYR A 68 -11.61 -10.00 5.79
CA TYR A 68 -10.71 -8.99 5.25
C TYR A 68 -9.25 -9.40 5.52
N LEU A 69 -8.47 -9.46 4.46
CA LEU A 69 -7.03 -9.71 4.55
C LEU A 69 -6.34 -8.55 5.29
N PRO A 70 -5.25 -8.83 6.05
CA PRO A 70 -4.41 -7.78 6.59
C PRO A 70 -3.89 -6.86 5.48
N ALA A 71 -3.60 -5.61 5.81
CA ALA A 71 -3.10 -4.64 4.85
C ALA A 71 -1.85 -5.17 4.12
N HIS A 72 -1.78 -4.88 2.83
CA HIS A 72 -0.72 -5.30 1.90
C HIS A 72 -0.58 -6.82 1.65
N CYS A 73 -1.20 -7.69 2.47
CA CYS A 73 -1.05 -9.15 2.40
C CYS A 73 -1.75 -9.85 1.22
N SER A 74 -2.35 -9.14 0.26
CA SER A 74 -3.04 -9.75 -0.89
C SER A 74 -2.10 -10.68 -1.68
N HIS A 75 -0.85 -10.27 -1.88
CA HIS A 75 0.08 -11.05 -2.67
C HIS A 75 0.46 -12.41 -2.01
N GLY A 76 0.20 -12.59 -0.72
CA GLY A 76 0.40 -13.86 -0.02
C GLY A 76 -0.86 -14.66 0.22
N LEU A 77 -1.97 -13.97 0.48
CA LEU A 77 -3.19 -14.57 1.01
C LEU A 77 -4.37 -14.55 0.04
N GLN A 78 -4.35 -13.75 -1.02
CA GLN A 78 -5.46 -13.64 -1.98
C GLN A 78 -5.37 -14.76 -3.04
N PRO A 79 -6.29 -15.74 -3.06
CA PRO A 79 -6.21 -16.87 -3.98
C PRO A 79 -6.31 -16.48 -5.46
N LEU A 80 -7.04 -15.39 -5.76
CA LEU A 80 -7.19 -14.88 -7.11
C LEU A 80 -5.85 -14.35 -7.66
N ASP A 81 -5.13 -13.55 -6.87
CA ASP A 81 -3.82 -13.01 -7.25
C ASP A 81 -2.76 -14.11 -7.38
N ASN A 82 -2.81 -15.13 -6.51
CA ASN A 82 -1.83 -16.21 -6.47
C ASN A 82 -2.13 -17.37 -7.42
N GLY A 83 -3.19 -17.31 -8.21
CA GLY A 83 -3.57 -18.37 -9.12
C GLY A 83 -4.19 -17.83 -10.40
N VAL A 84 -5.49 -17.56 -10.33
CA VAL A 84 -6.34 -17.27 -11.49
C VAL A 84 -5.84 -16.06 -12.29
N PHE A 85 -5.56 -14.94 -11.62
CA PHE A 85 -5.21 -13.69 -12.30
C PHE A 85 -3.84 -13.74 -12.97
N ASN A 86 -2.87 -14.48 -12.42
CA ASN A 86 -1.56 -14.63 -13.08
C ASN A 86 -1.71 -15.33 -14.44
N VAL A 87 -2.50 -16.40 -14.48
CA VAL A 87 -2.75 -17.13 -15.73
C VAL A 87 -3.61 -16.30 -16.69
N SER A 88 -4.68 -15.66 -16.19
CA SER A 88 -5.53 -14.78 -17.02
C SER A 88 -4.74 -13.62 -17.61
N LYS A 89 -3.89 -12.92 -16.84
CA LYS A 89 -3.05 -11.81 -17.33
C LYS A 89 -2.09 -12.28 -18.42
N ALA A 90 -1.46 -13.44 -18.26
CA ALA A 90 -0.58 -14.01 -19.27
C ALA A 90 -1.34 -14.37 -20.57
N ALA A 91 -2.48 -15.04 -20.44
CA ALA A 91 -3.33 -15.39 -21.58
C ALA A 91 -3.86 -14.15 -22.30
N TYR A 92 -4.28 -13.13 -21.55
CA TYR A 92 -4.76 -11.87 -22.07
C TYR A 92 -3.69 -11.14 -22.89
N ARG A 93 -2.46 -11.02 -22.36
CA ARG A 93 -1.33 -10.44 -23.10
C ARG A 93 -1.07 -11.17 -24.42
N LYS A 94 -1.18 -12.51 -24.42
CA LYS A 94 -1.02 -13.31 -25.64
C LYS A 94 -2.13 -13.03 -26.66
N GLU A 95 -3.38 -12.87 -26.23
CA GLU A 95 -4.48 -12.50 -27.13
C GLU A 95 -4.30 -11.08 -27.69
N LEU A 96 -3.84 -10.13 -26.89
CA LEU A 96 -3.53 -8.78 -27.37
C LEU A 96 -2.40 -8.79 -28.41
N GLN A 97 -1.34 -9.57 -28.19
CA GLN A 97 -0.24 -9.72 -29.15
C GLN A 97 -0.72 -10.28 -30.50
N LYS A 98 -1.63 -11.26 -30.48
CA LYS A 98 -2.24 -11.79 -31.71
C LYS A 98 -3.06 -10.72 -32.45
N LEU A 99 -3.88 -9.96 -31.72
CA LEU A 99 -4.68 -8.90 -32.33
C LEU A 99 -3.81 -7.80 -32.93
N ALA A 100 -2.74 -7.40 -32.22
CA ALA A 100 -1.76 -6.44 -32.74
C ALA A 100 -1.04 -6.95 -33.98
N SER A 101 -0.74 -8.26 -34.06
CA SER A 101 -0.11 -8.84 -35.27
C SER A 101 -1.03 -8.93 -36.48
N LEU A 102 -2.34 -8.81 -36.29
CA LEU A 102 -3.36 -8.94 -37.34
C LEU A 102 -3.93 -7.58 -37.78
N THR A 103 -3.65 -6.51 -37.05
CA THR A 103 -4.29 -5.20 -37.25
C THR A 103 -3.25 -4.09 -37.15
N ASP A 104 -3.09 -3.30 -38.20
CA ASP A 104 -2.11 -2.20 -38.29
C ASP A 104 -2.63 -0.88 -37.66
N SER A 105 -3.39 -0.96 -36.58
CA SER A 105 -4.07 0.22 -36.01
C SER A 105 -4.02 0.28 -34.49
N ALA A 106 -3.97 1.54 -34.02
CA ALA A 106 -3.80 2.02 -32.66
C ALA A 106 -4.89 1.55 -31.66
N PRO A 107 -4.87 2.04 -30.40
CA PRO A 107 -4.97 1.23 -29.19
C PRO A 107 -6.21 0.33 -29.13
N VAL A 108 -6.08 -0.81 -28.43
CA VAL A 108 -7.12 -1.83 -28.24
C VAL A 108 -8.47 -1.19 -27.90
N ASP A 109 -9.38 -1.13 -28.88
CA ASP A 109 -10.75 -0.67 -28.64
C ASP A 109 -11.45 -1.54 -27.58
N LYS A 110 -12.41 -0.97 -26.83
CA LYS A 110 -13.15 -1.63 -25.74
C LYS A 110 -13.72 -2.99 -26.18
N VAL A 111 -14.13 -3.12 -27.44
CA VAL A 111 -14.62 -4.39 -28.01
C VAL A 111 -13.54 -5.47 -28.04
N ASN A 112 -12.31 -5.11 -28.39
CA ASN A 112 -11.18 -6.03 -28.42
C ASN A 112 -10.73 -6.42 -27.01
N PHE A 113 -10.83 -5.50 -26.04
CA PHE A 113 -10.62 -5.81 -24.62
C PHE A 113 -11.55 -6.94 -24.16
N ILE A 114 -12.86 -6.80 -24.38
CA ILE A 114 -13.86 -7.78 -23.94
C ILE A 114 -13.62 -9.15 -24.60
N LYS A 115 -13.37 -9.17 -25.92
CA LYS A 115 -13.08 -10.41 -26.66
C LYS A 115 -11.81 -11.11 -26.16
N ALA A 116 -10.72 -10.35 -25.97
CA ALA A 116 -9.46 -10.90 -25.50
C ALA A 116 -9.57 -11.38 -24.04
N TYR A 117 -10.28 -10.63 -23.18
CA TYR A 117 -10.52 -11.03 -21.80
C TYR A 117 -11.38 -12.29 -21.70
N ALA A 118 -12.41 -12.44 -22.55
CA ALA A 118 -13.24 -13.65 -22.58
C ALA A 118 -12.41 -14.92 -22.81
N LYS A 119 -11.53 -14.90 -23.82
CA LYS A 119 -10.60 -16.01 -24.10
C LYS A 119 -9.61 -16.22 -22.96
N ALA A 120 -9.07 -15.14 -22.39
CA ALA A 120 -8.14 -15.24 -21.27
C ALA A 120 -8.80 -15.84 -20.01
N ARG A 121 -10.09 -15.58 -19.81
CA ARG A 121 -10.90 -16.11 -18.72
C ARG A 121 -11.05 -17.63 -18.84
N GLU A 122 -11.31 -18.16 -20.03
CA GLU A 122 -11.40 -19.61 -20.28
C GLU A 122 -10.09 -20.34 -19.90
N VAL A 123 -8.94 -19.72 -20.15
CA VAL A 123 -7.62 -20.28 -19.79
C VAL A 123 -7.31 -20.12 -18.30
N GLY A 124 -7.64 -18.97 -17.71
CA GLY A 124 -7.26 -18.64 -16.34
C GLY A 124 -8.21 -19.19 -15.27
N MET A 125 -9.53 -19.15 -15.50
CA MET A 125 -10.57 -19.52 -14.53
C MET A 125 -10.93 -21.01 -14.60
N THR A 126 -9.92 -21.88 -14.66
CA THR A 126 -10.12 -23.34 -14.65
C THR A 126 -10.19 -23.86 -13.22
N LYS A 127 -10.91 -24.97 -13.00
CA LYS A 127 -10.94 -25.67 -11.69
C LYS A 127 -9.54 -25.92 -11.13
N LYS A 128 -8.60 -26.32 -12.00
CA LYS A 128 -7.19 -26.57 -11.62
C LYS A 128 -6.52 -25.31 -11.06
N ASN A 129 -6.66 -24.18 -11.73
CA ASN A 129 -6.03 -22.92 -11.31
C ASN A 129 -6.68 -22.37 -10.03
N ILE A 130 -8.01 -22.44 -9.94
CA ILE A 130 -8.77 -22.03 -8.75
C ILE A 130 -8.29 -22.83 -7.54
N LEU A 131 -8.32 -24.17 -7.62
CA LEU A 131 -7.87 -25.04 -6.51
C LEU A 131 -6.39 -24.83 -6.17
N SER A 132 -5.55 -24.53 -7.16
CA SER A 132 -4.15 -24.21 -6.91
C SER A 132 -3.98 -22.90 -6.15
N GLY A 133 -4.72 -21.84 -6.48
CA GLY A 133 -4.69 -20.56 -5.76
C GLY A 133 -5.07 -20.71 -4.28
N TRP A 134 -6.13 -21.47 -4.00
CA TRP A 134 -6.54 -21.81 -2.64
C TRP A 134 -5.46 -22.57 -1.86
N ARG A 135 -4.82 -23.54 -2.52
CA ARG A 135 -3.76 -24.35 -1.91
C ARG A 135 -2.48 -23.57 -1.65
N VAL A 136 -2.09 -22.67 -2.55
CA VAL A 136 -0.85 -21.86 -2.43
C VAL A 136 -0.95 -20.89 -1.27
N THR A 137 -2.07 -20.16 -1.18
CA THR A 137 -2.36 -19.23 -0.08
C THR A 137 -2.53 -19.92 1.26
N GLY A 138 -2.87 -21.22 1.26
CA GLY A 138 -3.13 -21.97 2.48
C GLY A 138 -4.51 -21.68 3.08
N ASN A 139 -5.40 -21.05 2.32
CA ASN A 139 -6.80 -20.87 2.72
C ASN A 139 -7.57 -22.20 2.59
N TRP A 140 -7.25 -23.04 1.59
CA TRP A 140 -7.82 -24.39 1.49
C TRP A 140 -6.86 -25.41 0.83
N PRO A 141 -6.54 -26.54 1.49
CA PRO A 141 -6.82 -26.83 2.90
C PRO A 141 -6.16 -25.79 3.82
N ILE A 142 -6.81 -25.50 4.94
CA ILE A 142 -6.37 -24.47 5.89
C ILE A 142 -4.96 -24.79 6.39
N SER A 143 -4.03 -23.84 6.23
CA SER A 143 -2.64 -23.98 6.64
C SER A 143 -2.09 -22.66 7.18
N ARG A 144 -2.14 -22.52 8.50
CA ARG A 144 -1.58 -21.35 9.22
C ARG A 144 -0.10 -21.15 8.91
N ARG A 145 0.66 -22.24 8.74
CA ARG A 145 2.10 -22.18 8.41
C ARG A 145 2.36 -21.42 7.11
N LYS A 146 1.54 -21.62 6.08
CA LYS A 146 1.72 -20.93 4.78
C LYS A 146 1.52 -19.42 4.90
N ALA A 147 0.48 -19.02 5.63
CA ALA A 147 0.23 -17.61 5.93
C ALA A 147 1.37 -17.01 6.77
N LEU A 148 1.78 -17.67 7.86
CA LEU A 148 2.74 -17.11 8.83
C LEU A 148 4.19 -17.03 8.31
N ILE A 149 4.55 -17.80 7.28
CA ILE A 149 5.87 -17.71 6.63
C ILE A 149 5.97 -16.49 5.71
N HIS A 150 4.83 -15.92 5.30
CA HIS A 150 4.79 -14.84 4.33
C HIS A 150 5.50 -13.57 4.83
N PRO A 151 6.41 -12.95 4.04
CA PRO A 151 7.22 -11.83 4.50
C PRO A 151 6.43 -10.66 5.07
N GLU A 152 5.30 -10.29 4.46
CA GLU A 152 4.47 -9.17 4.94
C GLU A 152 3.67 -9.47 6.21
N ILE A 153 3.57 -10.74 6.60
CA ILE A 153 2.87 -11.17 7.82
C ILE A 153 3.88 -11.35 8.96
N GLN A 154 5.15 -11.55 8.63
CA GLN A 154 6.20 -11.55 9.63
C GLN A 154 6.32 -10.14 10.22
N PRO A 155 6.53 -10.03 11.53
CA PRO A 155 6.83 -8.73 12.13
C PRO A 155 8.03 -8.14 11.41
N ASP A 156 8.00 -6.83 11.17
CA ASP A 156 9.18 -6.09 10.70
C ASP A 156 10.37 -6.57 11.51
N LYS A 157 11.40 -7.08 10.82
CA LYS A 157 12.68 -7.31 11.47
C LYS A 157 12.99 -5.98 12.13
N LYS A 158 13.04 -5.95 13.46
CA LYS A 158 13.67 -4.84 14.17
C LYS A 158 14.99 -4.69 13.46
N GLU A 159 15.17 -3.59 12.74
CA GLU A 159 16.48 -3.17 12.29
C GLU A 159 17.24 -2.98 13.59
N ALA A 160 17.91 -4.04 14.02
CA ALA A 160 19.02 -3.88 14.92
C ALA A 160 19.97 -3.04 14.09
N THR A 161 20.01 -1.74 14.39
CA THR A 161 21.16 -0.91 14.07
C THR A 161 22.35 -1.81 14.32
N PRO A 162 23.21 -2.07 13.31
CA PRO A 162 24.39 -2.90 13.52
C PRO A 162 25.02 -2.33 14.77
N GLY A 163 25.04 -3.13 15.85
CA GLY A 163 25.73 -2.74 17.05
C GLY A 163 27.10 -2.33 16.55
N SER A 164 27.53 -1.10 16.85
CA SER A 164 28.84 -0.63 16.45
C SER A 164 29.79 -1.74 16.87
N ASP A 165 30.22 -2.52 15.88
CA ASP A 165 31.24 -3.52 16.06
C ASP A 165 32.44 -2.65 16.37
N GLY A 166 32.67 -2.49 17.68
CA GLY A 166 33.93 -2.02 18.19
C GLY A 166 34.92 -3.06 17.69
N HIS A 167 35.44 -2.83 16.49
CA HIS A 167 36.63 -3.46 15.97
C HIS A 167 37.66 -3.34 17.09
N ARG A 168 37.79 -4.41 17.88
CA ARG A 168 39.01 -4.65 18.63
C ARG A 168 39.98 -5.12 17.58
N ASP A 169 40.56 -4.16 16.87
CA ASP A 169 41.79 -4.41 16.15
C ASP A 169 42.78 -4.90 17.20
N GLY A 170 43.12 -6.18 17.09
CA GLY A 170 44.35 -6.72 17.66
C GLY A 170 45.51 -6.07 16.91
N GLN A 171 45.78 -4.80 17.22
CA GLN A 171 46.97 -4.11 16.76
C GLN A 171 47.87 -3.86 17.97
N VAL A 172 48.85 -4.73 18.07
CA VAL A 172 50.10 -4.49 18.79
C VAL A 172 50.80 -3.40 17.99
N ASP A 173 50.65 -2.14 18.42
CA ASP A 173 51.67 -1.07 18.36
C ASP A 173 51.06 0.27 18.77
N SER A 174 51.78 1.00 19.61
CA SER A 174 51.34 2.24 20.21
C SER A 174 51.35 3.41 19.22
N ASP A 175 50.26 3.63 18.48
CA ASP A 175 50.02 4.88 17.77
C ASP A 175 48.74 5.56 18.30
N ASN A 176 48.91 6.46 19.26
CA ASN A 176 47.85 7.34 19.74
C ASN A 176 47.49 8.35 18.63
N THR A 177 46.63 7.96 17.69
CA THR A 177 46.08 8.90 16.70
C THR A 177 45.33 10.02 17.42
N PRO A 178 45.66 11.30 17.17
CA PRO A 178 45.02 12.42 17.85
C PRO A 178 43.55 12.56 17.43
N LYS A 179 42.65 12.55 18.42
CA LYS A 179 41.19 12.58 18.23
C LYS A 179 40.56 13.98 18.26
N THR A 180 41.32 15.00 18.64
CA THR A 180 40.85 16.38 18.75
C THR A 180 41.90 17.37 18.26
N SER A 181 41.45 18.53 17.78
CA SER A 181 42.30 19.66 17.44
C SER A 181 43.27 20.06 18.56
N ARG A 182 42.81 20.02 19.83
CA ARG A 182 43.62 20.28 21.02
C ARG A 182 44.78 19.29 21.16
N HIS A 183 44.54 18.01 20.91
CA HIS A 183 45.58 16.97 20.98
C HIS A 183 46.66 17.22 19.92
N ILE A 184 46.27 17.63 18.71
CA ILE A 184 47.20 18.00 17.63
C ILE A 184 48.05 19.23 18.01
N ARG A 185 47.42 20.23 18.64
CA ARG A 185 48.11 21.44 19.10
C ARG A 185 49.14 21.13 20.20
N ASP A 186 48.79 20.24 21.13
CA ASP A 186 49.65 19.83 22.23
C ASP A 186 50.89 19.06 21.75
N MET A 187 50.76 18.21 20.72
CA MET A 187 51.92 17.53 20.09
C MET A 187 52.93 18.50 19.46
N GLY A 188 52.49 19.69 19.06
CA GLY A 188 53.36 20.75 18.51
C GLY A 188 54.13 21.53 19.58
N LYS A 189 53.80 21.37 20.87
CA LYS A 189 54.49 22.04 21.98
C LYS A 189 55.91 21.48 22.11
N ASN A 190 56.86 22.35 22.45
CA ASN A 190 58.30 22.01 22.61
C ASN A 190 59.01 21.48 21.35
N LYS A 191 58.39 21.59 20.17
CA LYS A 191 59.02 21.28 18.87
C LYS A 191 59.62 22.53 18.20
N SER A 192 60.46 22.30 17.19
CA SER A 192 61.08 23.35 16.38
C SER A 192 60.04 24.29 15.74
N PRO A 193 60.38 25.55 15.42
CA PRO A 193 59.43 26.52 14.86
C PRO A 193 58.72 26.03 13.59
N SER A 194 59.45 25.36 12.69
CA SER A 194 58.90 24.78 11.45
C SER A 194 57.91 23.65 11.72
N THR A 195 58.24 22.77 12.68
CA THR A 195 57.38 21.64 13.08
C THR A 195 56.13 22.12 13.78
N ARG A 196 56.25 23.09 14.69
CA ARG A 196 55.11 23.70 15.39
C ARG A 196 54.13 24.35 14.41
N ARG A 197 54.63 24.99 13.35
CA ARG A 197 53.79 25.58 12.30
C ARG A 197 52.95 24.53 11.57
N ARG A 198 53.52 23.34 11.28
CA ARG A 198 52.77 22.23 10.67
C ARG A 198 51.65 21.72 11.57
N TYR A 199 51.92 21.47 12.85
CA TYR A 199 50.89 21.07 13.82
C TYR A 199 49.80 22.14 14.01
N SER A 200 50.16 23.43 13.93
CA SER A 200 49.17 24.51 13.99
C SER A 200 48.22 24.53 12.80
N VAL A 201 48.70 24.23 11.58
CA VAL A 201 47.82 24.12 10.40
C VAL A 201 46.88 22.93 10.53
N LEU A 202 47.38 21.79 10.99
CA LEU A 202 46.57 20.58 11.23
C LEU A 202 45.49 20.80 12.31
N SER A 203 45.84 21.47 13.43
CA SER A 203 44.88 21.83 14.48
C SER A 203 43.74 22.69 13.93
N LYS A 204 44.06 23.68 13.08
CA LYS A 204 43.05 24.56 12.46
C LYS A 204 42.13 23.79 11.50
N GLY A 205 42.67 22.84 10.73
CA GLY A 205 41.87 21.97 9.88
C GLY A 205 40.88 21.11 10.68
N PHE A 206 41.33 20.55 11.79
CA PHE A 206 40.47 19.79 12.71
C PHE A 206 39.41 20.68 13.37
N GLU A 207 39.76 21.90 13.81
CA GLU A 207 38.79 22.86 14.36
C GLU A 207 37.67 23.19 13.35
N ALA A 208 38.02 23.38 12.07
CA ALA A 208 37.04 23.63 11.03
C ALA A 208 36.12 22.42 10.79
N GLN A 209 36.67 21.21 10.85
CA GLN A 209 35.89 19.97 10.72
C GLN A 209 34.97 19.73 11.93
N GLU A 210 35.48 19.92 13.16
CA GLU A 210 34.71 19.85 14.40
C GLU A 210 33.52 20.83 14.37
N SER A 211 33.75 22.07 13.92
CA SER A 211 32.70 23.07 13.72
C SER A 211 31.64 22.63 12.70
N LYS A 212 32.07 22.04 11.57
CA LYS A 212 31.14 21.55 10.55
C LYS A 212 30.28 20.39 11.05
N ILE A 213 30.86 19.46 11.81
CA ILE A 213 30.14 18.35 12.43
C ILE A 213 29.09 18.86 13.42
N ALA A 214 29.45 19.85 14.26
CA ALA A 214 28.53 20.47 15.20
C ALA A 214 27.36 21.17 14.48
N SER A 215 27.65 21.92 13.42
CA SER A 215 26.62 22.59 12.60
C SER A 215 25.65 21.60 11.96
N LEU A 216 26.17 20.53 11.35
CA LEU A 216 25.34 19.48 10.74
C LEU A 216 24.48 18.75 11.79
N SER A 217 25.05 18.45 12.96
CA SER A 217 24.33 17.80 14.05
C SER A 217 23.15 18.67 14.54
N ASN A 218 23.36 19.98 14.68
CA ASN A 218 22.29 20.91 15.03
C ASN A 218 21.22 21.00 13.94
N ARG A 219 21.61 20.94 12.66
CA ARG A 219 20.65 20.93 11.54
C ARG A 219 19.81 19.66 11.51
N ILE A 220 20.41 18.50 11.77
CA ILE A 220 19.69 17.22 11.90
C ILE A 220 18.67 17.31 13.02
N ALA A 221 19.09 17.74 14.21
CA ALA A 221 18.19 17.88 15.36
C ALA A 221 17.00 18.83 15.07
N SER A 222 17.25 19.95 14.40
CA SER A 222 16.20 20.90 14.00
C SER A 222 15.25 20.31 12.95
N LEU A 223 15.76 19.56 11.97
CA LEU A 223 14.93 18.90 10.96
C LEU A 223 14.09 17.78 11.57
N GLU A 224 14.65 17.00 12.48
CA GLU A 224 13.93 15.96 13.22
C GLU A 224 12.78 16.56 14.06
N GLU A 225 13.01 17.71 14.71
CA GLU A 225 11.97 18.44 15.43
C GLU A 225 10.88 18.98 14.50
N GLU A 226 11.25 19.53 13.34
CA GLU A 226 10.31 20.04 12.35
C GLU A 226 9.45 18.92 11.75
N VAL A 227 10.06 17.79 11.40
CA VAL A 227 9.34 16.56 11.00
C VAL A 227 8.41 16.10 12.12
N GLY A 228 8.87 16.12 13.37
CA GLY A 228 8.03 15.81 14.54
C GLY A 228 6.82 16.74 14.65
N ARG A 229 7.01 18.04 14.46
CA ARG A 229 5.94 19.05 14.52
C ARG A 229 4.94 18.90 13.38
N LEU A 230 5.41 18.68 12.15
CA LEU A 230 4.56 18.46 10.98
C LEU A 230 3.79 17.14 11.05
N SER A 231 4.41 16.09 11.62
CA SER A 231 3.80 14.78 11.84
C SER A 231 2.69 14.81 12.91
N ARG A 232 2.81 15.66 13.93
CA ARG A 232 1.82 15.80 15.02
C ARG A 232 0.43 16.26 14.54
N GLY A 233 0.32 16.92 13.39
CA GLY A 233 -0.95 17.45 12.86
C GLY A 233 -1.85 16.42 12.16
N LYS A 234 -1.37 15.21 11.86
CA LYS A 234 -2.15 14.17 11.16
C LYS A 234 -2.10 12.83 11.90
N LYS A 235 -2.63 12.77 13.13
CA LYS A 235 -3.09 11.47 13.65
C LYS A 235 -4.32 11.08 12.85
N ARG A 236 -4.13 10.31 11.77
CA ARG A 236 -5.24 9.61 11.11
C ARG A 236 -6.00 8.87 12.21
N LYS A 237 -7.31 9.10 12.34
CA LYS A 237 -8.17 8.28 13.20
C LYS A 237 -7.86 6.83 12.84
N ALA A 238 -7.58 5.99 13.85
CA ALA A 238 -7.33 4.59 13.61
C ALA A 238 -8.58 4.01 12.94
N VAL A 239 -8.48 3.69 11.65
CA VAL A 239 -9.58 3.03 10.93
C VAL A 239 -9.82 1.70 11.65
N PRO A 240 -11.01 1.48 12.23
CA PRO A 240 -11.23 0.28 13.01
C PRO A 240 -11.09 -0.94 12.10
N ASN A 241 -10.43 -2.00 12.59
CA ASN A 241 -10.18 -3.22 11.84
C ASN A 241 -11.50 -3.73 11.24
N PRO A 242 -11.61 -3.90 9.90
CA PRO A 242 -12.88 -4.22 9.25
C PRO A 242 -13.44 -5.58 9.67
N ASN A 243 -12.57 -6.56 10.03
CA ASN A 243 -13.04 -7.83 10.60
C ASN A 243 -13.73 -7.61 11.95
N LYS A 244 -13.22 -6.71 12.81
CA LYS A 244 -13.85 -6.39 14.09
C LYS A 244 -15.17 -5.63 13.90
N ARG A 245 -15.20 -4.69 12.95
CA ARG A 245 -16.42 -3.95 12.60
C ARG A 245 -17.52 -4.90 12.12
N PHE A 246 -17.18 -5.83 11.22
CA PHE A 246 -18.14 -6.82 10.71
C PHE A 246 -18.75 -7.67 11.84
N MET A 247 -17.92 -8.16 12.77
CA MET A 247 -18.43 -8.91 13.93
C MET A 247 -19.30 -8.06 14.85
N THR A 248 -18.98 -6.78 15.04
CA THR A 248 -19.79 -5.88 15.88
C THR A 248 -21.15 -5.59 15.24
N LEU A 249 -21.18 -5.38 13.92
CA LEU A 249 -22.43 -5.21 13.16
C LEU A 249 -23.31 -6.46 13.20
N ALA A 250 -22.70 -7.65 13.26
CA ALA A 250 -23.40 -8.91 13.44
C ALA A 250 -24.04 -9.06 14.84
N GLU A 251 -23.42 -8.46 15.87
CA GLU A 251 -23.87 -8.55 17.26
C GLU A 251 -24.94 -7.48 17.60
N ALA A 252 -24.97 -6.34 16.91
CA ALA A 252 -25.93 -5.26 17.18
C ALA A 252 -27.42 -5.68 17.04
N PRO A 253 -27.85 -6.44 16.02
CA PRO A 253 -29.24 -6.91 15.92
C PRO A 253 -29.65 -7.89 17.03
N VAL A 254 -28.67 -8.54 17.68
CA VAL A 254 -28.91 -9.50 18.78
C VAL A 254 -29.23 -8.77 20.09
N THR A 255 -28.87 -7.49 20.21
CA THR A 255 -29.02 -6.70 21.46
C THR A 255 -30.25 -5.79 21.51
N GLY A 256 -31.08 -5.76 20.46
CA GLY A 256 -32.44 -5.20 20.52
C GLY A 256 -32.56 -3.67 20.41
N ASP A 257 -31.50 -2.95 20.05
CA ASP A 257 -31.61 -1.51 19.81
C ASP A 257 -32.12 -1.23 18.38
N THR A 258 -33.31 -0.66 18.34
CA THR A 258 -34.06 -0.32 17.13
C THR A 258 -33.29 0.62 16.20
N ILE A 259 -33.34 0.32 14.91
CA ILE A 259 -32.79 1.09 13.77
C ILE A 259 -33.52 2.45 13.65
N SER A 260 -33.23 3.39 14.54
CA SER A 260 -33.66 4.80 14.44
C SER A 260 -32.49 5.76 14.22
N GLU A 261 -31.29 5.44 14.68
CA GLU A 261 -30.11 6.32 14.55
C GLU A 261 -29.41 6.25 13.18
N ALA A 262 -29.61 5.16 12.41
CA ALA A 262 -28.99 5.00 11.09
C ALA A 262 -29.49 6.00 10.03
N LYS A 263 -30.70 6.56 10.22
CA LYS A 263 -31.29 7.56 9.31
C LYS A 263 -30.82 8.99 9.58
N GLU A 264 -30.24 9.25 10.76
CA GLU A 264 -29.77 10.58 11.14
C GLU A 264 -28.28 10.75 10.81
N ALA A 265 -27.48 9.69 10.96
CA ALA A 265 -26.07 9.65 10.56
C ALA A 265 -25.85 9.72 9.03
N THR A 266 -26.82 9.27 8.22
CA THR A 266 -26.75 9.34 6.75
C THR A 266 -26.85 10.77 6.22
N LYS A 267 -27.55 11.67 6.91
CA LYS A 267 -27.64 13.09 6.51
C LYS A 267 -26.41 13.90 6.90
N GLU A 268 -25.72 13.55 7.98
CA GLU A 268 -24.49 14.22 8.38
C GLU A 268 -23.28 13.78 7.56
N ALA A 269 -23.25 12.53 7.04
CA ALA A 269 -22.15 12.06 6.21
C ALA A 269 -22.12 12.71 4.81
N ASP A 270 -23.28 12.86 4.16
CA ASP A 270 -23.40 13.56 2.86
C ASP A 270 -22.97 15.03 2.95
N ALA A 271 -23.21 15.69 4.10
CA ALA A 271 -22.85 17.09 4.30
C ALA A 271 -21.34 17.33 4.51
N VAL A 272 -20.56 16.28 4.80
CA VAL A 272 -19.11 16.39 5.07
C VAL A 272 -18.26 16.07 3.83
N GLU A 273 -18.79 15.35 2.84
CA GLU A 273 -18.10 15.14 1.55
C GLU A 273 -18.14 16.39 0.63
N ASP A 274 -19.11 17.28 0.80
CA ASP A 274 -19.26 18.51 -0.01
C ASP A 274 -18.29 19.66 0.34
N VAL A 275 -17.39 19.52 1.34
CA VAL A 275 -16.53 20.63 1.83
C VAL A 275 -15.02 20.38 1.62
N ILE A 276 -14.63 19.53 0.66
CA ILE A 276 -13.23 19.42 0.24
C ILE A 276 -13.08 19.94 -1.21
N GLU A 277 -13.32 21.24 -1.38
CA GLU A 277 -12.85 21.98 -2.55
C GLU A 277 -11.42 22.45 -2.26
N VAL A 278 -10.42 21.77 -2.81
CA VAL A 278 -9.02 22.21 -2.78
C VAL A 278 -8.65 22.70 -4.19
N GLY A 279 -8.50 24.02 -4.29
CA GLY A 279 -8.26 24.76 -5.52
C GLY A 279 -7.11 24.22 -6.36
N GLY A 280 -7.42 23.98 -7.64
CA GLY A 280 -6.44 23.81 -8.70
C GLY A 280 -5.90 25.18 -9.10
N MET A 281 -4.58 25.35 -9.01
CA MET A 281 -3.84 26.46 -9.58
C MET A 281 -3.94 26.35 -11.11
N GLU A 282 -4.53 27.35 -11.78
CA GLU A 282 -4.50 27.49 -13.23
C GLU A 282 -3.05 27.71 -13.69
N GLU A 283 -2.50 26.74 -14.43
CA GLU A 283 -1.31 26.97 -15.24
C GLU A 283 -1.73 27.67 -16.54
N VAL A 284 -1.34 28.93 -16.65
CA VAL A 284 -1.52 29.76 -17.85
C VAL A 284 -0.48 29.32 -18.89
N GLU A 285 -0.88 28.49 -19.84
CA GLU A 285 -0.11 28.30 -21.08
C GLU A 285 -0.36 29.50 -22.02
N SER A 286 0.62 30.40 -22.10
CA SER A 286 0.65 31.46 -23.11
C SER A 286 1.01 30.88 -24.48
N SER A 287 0.04 30.86 -25.39
CA SER A 287 0.25 30.60 -26.81
C SER A 287 1.02 31.76 -27.45
N ASN A 288 2.25 31.52 -27.86
CA ASN A 288 2.99 32.41 -28.76
C ASN A 288 2.73 31.92 -30.20
N SER A 289 1.82 32.58 -30.92
CA SER A 289 1.67 32.42 -32.36
C SER A 289 2.48 33.50 -33.06
N GLU A 290 3.63 33.11 -33.62
CA GLU A 290 4.35 33.92 -34.60
C GLU A 290 3.63 33.78 -35.95
N GLU A 291 3.13 34.90 -36.45
CA GLU A 291 2.81 35.14 -37.85
C GLU A 291 4.11 35.14 -38.66
N GLU A 292 4.15 34.43 -39.78
CA GLU A 292 4.93 34.90 -40.93
C GLU A 292 4.25 34.45 -42.24
N GLU A 293 3.94 35.47 -43.05
CA GLU A 293 3.43 35.41 -44.41
C GLU A 293 4.46 34.78 -45.38
N LEU A 294 3.97 33.90 -46.27
CA LEU A 294 4.12 33.87 -47.75
C LEU A 294 4.02 32.45 -48.32
#